data_AF-A0A3D0HIP0-F1
#
_entry.id   AF-A0A3D0HIP0-F1
#
_cell.length_a   1.000
_cell.length_b   1.000
_cell.length_c   1.000
_cell.angle_alpha   90.00
_cell.angle_beta   90.00
_cell.angle_gamma   90.00
#
_symmetry.space_group_name_H-M   'P 1'
#
loop_
_entity.id
_entity.type
_entity.pdbx_description
1 polymer ?
#
loop_
_entity_poly.entity_id
_entity_poly.type
_entity_poly.pdbx_seq_one_letter_code
_entity_poly.pdbx_strand_id
1 'polypeptide(L)'
;MLNIDWRKWFDRMQPQTLQIAAMLLYLNGFFALISVIDSTDYLGYLRNRFALGLIVGLVVVALHALSGLFMANDLKLGYKFAIAAAFSPFVLRFAAYTDLENTSGISTTLYRKLSGGSTLSLIFEVALCALILHPQSRSHQKIWYR
;
A
#
# COMPACT_ATOMS: atom_id res chain seq x y z
N MET A 1 -25.85 8.79 -3.34
CA MET A 1 -24.79 9.76 -2.99
C MET A 1 -23.88 9.11 -1.97
N LEU A 2 -22.57 9.07 -2.20
CA LEU A 2 -21.60 8.55 -1.22
C LEU A 2 -21.60 9.50 -0.01
N ASN A 3 -22.19 9.09 1.11
CA ASN A 3 -22.19 9.87 2.33
C ASN A 3 -20.91 9.53 3.12
N ILE A 4 -19.81 10.18 2.76
CA ILE A 4 -18.50 9.98 3.39
C ILE A 4 -18.40 10.95 4.56
N ASP A 5 -18.21 10.42 5.77
CA ASP A 5 -17.84 11.22 6.92
C ASP A 5 -16.31 11.40 6.93
N TRP A 6 -15.85 12.58 6.53
CA TRP A 6 -14.44 12.98 6.51
C TRP A 6 -13.80 13.12 7.89
N ARG A 7 -14.60 13.03 8.97
CA ARG A 7 -14.09 12.97 10.35
C ARG A 7 -13.83 11.53 10.78
N LYS A 8 -14.41 10.54 10.09
CA LYS A 8 -14.29 9.11 10.40
C LYS A 8 -13.15 8.47 9.61
N TRP A 9 -11.94 8.55 10.17
CA TRP A 9 -10.73 7.91 9.61
C TRP A 9 -10.51 6.48 10.11
N PHE A 10 -11.16 6.11 11.22
CA PHE A 10 -11.00 4.81 11.84
C PHE A 10 -12.33 4.38 12.46
N ASP A 11 -12.71 3.13 12.25
CA ASP A 11 -13.93 2.56 12.83
C ASP A 11 -13.60 1.49 13.87
N ARG A 12 -14.08 1.71 15.09
CA ARG A 12 -13.90 0.80 16.23
C ARG A 12 -14.84 -0.40 16.19
N MET A 13 -15.87 -0.37 15.34
CA MET A 13 -16.84 -1.46 15.16
C MET A 13 -16.36 -2.52 14.16
N GLN A 14 -15.29 -2.25 13.42
CA GLN A 14 -14.66 -3.23 12.54
C GLN A 14 -14.00 -4.37 13.34
N PRO A 15 -13.88 -5.57 12.78
CA PRO A 15 -13.13 -6.65 13.42
C PRO A 15 -11.66 -6.26 13.60
N GLN A 16 -11.03 -6.81 14.64
CA GLN A 16 -9.64 -6.49 15.00
C GLN A 16 -8.66 -6.63 13.82
N THR A 17 -8.84 -7.63 12.95
CA THR A 17 -7.97 -7.83 11.77
C THR A 17 -8.05 -6.68 10.79
N LEU A 18 -9.25 -6.13 10.58
CA LEU A 18 -9.51 -5.05 9.65
C LEU A 18 -9.05 -3.70 10.21
N GLN A 19 -9.20 -3.50 11.52
CA GLN A 19 -8.65 -2.38 12.24
C GLN A 19 -7.12 -2.32 12.15
N ILE A 20 -6.44 -3.45 12.37
CA ILE A 20 -4.98 -3.53 12.21
C ILE A 20 -4.58 -3.29 10.75
N ALA A 21 -5.31 -3.84 9.78
CA ALA A 21 -5.06 -3.58 8.36
C ALA A 21 -5.19 -2.08 8.01
N ALA A 22 -6.22 -1.41 8.51
CA ALA A 22 -6.41 0.04 8.33
C ALA A 22 -5.24 0.84 8.91
N MET A 23 -4.77 0.47 10.10
CA MET A 23 -3.59 1.11 10.71
C MET A 23 -2.33 0.89 9.87
N LEU A 24 -2.10 -0.34 9.39
CA LEU A 24 -0.96 -0.66 8.53
C LEU A 24 -1.03 0.05 7.18
N LEU A 25 -2.22 0.26 6.60
CA LEU A 25 -2.38 1.07 5.39
C LEU A 25 -1.90 2.50 5.61
N TYR A 26 -2.28 3.13 6.72
CA TYR A 26 -1.84 4.49 7.03
C TYR A 26 -0.32 4.55 7.28
N LEU A 27 0.23 3.59 8.02
CA LEU A 27 1.65 3.55 8.33
C LEU A 27 2.51 3.27 7.08
N ASN A 28 2.11 2.33 6.23
CA ASN A 28 2.79 2.08 4.95
C ASN A 28 2.62 3.27 3.99
N GLY A 29 1.44 3.92 3.97
CA GLY A 29 1.20 5.14 3.19
C GLY A 29 2.09 6.31 3.63
N PHE A 30 2.34 6.44 4.94
CA PHE A 30 3.27 7.43 5.48
C PHE A 30 4.71 7.17 5.02
N PHE A 31 5.20 5.92 5.10
CA PHE A 31 6.53 5.58 4.59
C PHE A 31 6.63 5.73 3.08
N ALA A 32 5.58 5.41 2.32
CA ALA A 32 5.52 5.67 0.89
C ALA A 32 5.60 7.17 0.58
N LEU A 33 4.94 8.02 1.37
CA LEU A 33 5.03 9.47 1.23
C LEU A 33 6.44 9.99 1.48
N ILE A 34 7.09 9.53 2.55
CA ILE A 34 8.50 9.85 2.85
C ILE A 34 9.39 9.43 1.68
N SER A 35 9.25 8.21 1.18
CA SER A 35 10.03 7.69 0.05
C SER A 35 9.86 8.54 -1.21
N VAL A 36 8.65 9.03 -1.49
CA VAL A 36 8.40 9.97 -2.60
C VAL A 36 9.06 11.31 -2.37
N ILE A 37 8.97 11.88 -1.15
CA ILE A 37 9.51 13.21 -0.82
C ILE A 37 11.05 13.20 -0.82
N ASP A 38 11.65 12.28 -0.05
CA ASP A 38 13.09 12.18 0.15
C ASP A 38 13.80 11.55 -1.06
N SER A 39 13.03 11.10 -2.06
CA SER A 39 13.55 10.40 -3.24
C SER A 39 14.39 9.18 -2.89
N THR A 40 14.00 8.48 -1.83
CA THR A 40 14.63 7.25 -1.32
C THR A 40 13.83 6.01 -1.70
N ASP A 41 14.45 4.83 -1.62
CA ASP A 41 13.83 3.52 -1.93
C ASP A 41 13.26 3.44 -3.38
N TYR A 42 12.42 2.45 -3.67
CA TYR A 42 11.89 2.19 -5.01
C TYR A 42 11.01 3.33 -5.57
N LEU A 43 10.20 4.02 -4.74
CA LEU A 43 9.39 5.14 -5.24
C LEU A 43 10.25 6.35 -5.58
N GLY A 44 11.31 6.60 -4.80
CA GLY A 44 12.30 7.63 -5.10
C GLY A 44 13.04 7.36 -6.40
N TYR A 45 13.42 6.09 -6.64
CA TYR A 45 13.99 5.68 -7.92
C TYR A 45 13.03 5.95 -9.08
N LEU A 46 11.76 5.51 -8.98
CA LEU A 46 10.75 5.72 -10.02
C LEU A 46 10.52 7.19 -10.31
N ARG A 47 10.47 8.04 -9.27
CA ARG A 47 10.34 9.50 -9.38
C ARG A 47 11.49 10.12 -10.19
N ASN A 48 12.73 9.71 -9.93
CA ASN A 48 13.90 10.28 -10.61
C ASN A 48 14.10 9.70 -12.02
N ARG A 49 13.66 8.47 -12.24
CA ARG A 49 13.84 7.75 -13.51
C ARG A 49 12.79 8.08 -14.56
N PHE A 50 11.53 8.19 -14.16
CA PHE A 50 10.39 8.35 -15.08
C PHE A 50 9.70 9.70 -14.86
N ALA A 51 9.33 10.39 -15.96
CA ALA A 51 8.62 11.68 -15.89
C ALA A 51 7.29 11.61 -15.12
N LEU A 52 6.58 10.48 -15.21
CA LEU A 52 5.34 10.22 -14.47
C LEU A 52 5.56 9.58 -13.09
N GLY A 53 6.82 9.34 -12.68
CA GLY A 53 7.15 8.64 -11.45
C GLY A 53 6.63 9.34 -10.19
N LEU A 54 6.63 10.68 -10.18
CA LEU A 54 6.03 11.47 -9.11
C LEU A 54 4.53 11.20 -8.98
N ILE A 55 3.81 11.19 -10.11
CA ILE A 55 2.35 10.95 -10.14
C ILE A 55 2.05 9.52 -9.66
N VAL A 56 2.82 8.54 -10.12
CA VAL A 56 2.68 7.15 -9.67
C VAL A 56 2.88 7.05 -8.15
N GLY A 57 3.93 7.68 -7.61
CA GLY A 57 4.17 7.73 -6.17
C GLY A 57 3.01 8.35 -5.39
N LEU A 58 2.49 9.50 -5.85
CA LEU A 58 1.34 10.15 -5.22
C LEU A 58 0.06 9.30 -5.29
N VAL A 59 -0.16 8.58 -6.40
CA VAL A 59 -1.29 7.64 -6.51
C VAL A 59 -1.15 6.50 -5.51
N VAL A 60 0.05 5.95 -5.31
CA VAL A 60 0.28 4.90 -4.30
C VAL A 60 -0.02 5.42 -2.89
N VAL A 61 0.44 6.63 -2.55
CA VAL A 61 0.16 7.26 -1.25
C VAL A 61 -1.35 7.50 -1.08
N ALA A 62 -2.01 8.04 -2.10
CA ALA A 62 -3.44 8.27 -2.10
C ALA A 62 -4.23 6.96 -1.95
N LEU A 63 -3.81 5.89 -2.61
CA LEU A 63 -4.43 4.57 -2.46
C LEU A 63 -4.34 4.09 -1.01
N HIS A 64 -3.18 4.19 -0.37
CA HIS A 64 -3.03 3.79 1.04
C HIS A 64 -3.92 4.60 1.99
N ALA A 65 -3.93 5.93 1.85
CA ALA A 65 -4.73 6.80 2.72
C ALA A 65 -6.24 6.66 2.46
N LEU A 66 -6.67 6.67 1.20
CA LEU A 66 -8.08 6.57 0.84
C LEU A 66 -8.65 5.19 1.13
N SER A 67 -7.84 4.14 1.10
CA SER A 67 -8.26 2.80 1.50
C SER A 67 -8.78 2.78 2.93
N GLY A 68 -7.99 3.29 3.88
CA GLY A 68 -8.39 3.36 5.29
C GLY A 68 -9.64 4.22 5.50
N LEU A 69 -9.69 5.39 4.87
CA LEU A 69 -10.82 6.31 4.99
C LEU A 69 -12.12 5.70 4.43
N PHE A 70 -12.05 5.09 3.25
CA PHE A 70 -13.22 4.46 2.62
C PHE A 70 -13.63 3.17 3.32
N MET A 71 -12.69 2.42 3.90
CA MET A 71 -13.01 1.28 4.75
C MET A 71 -13.73 1.73 6.02
N ALA A 72 -13.29 2.81 6.66
CA ALA A 72 -13.99 3.37 7.83
C ALA A 72 -15.42 3.85 7.52
N ASN A 73 -15.71 4.17 6.26
CA ASN A 73 -17.03 4.58 5.78
C ASN A 73 -17.82 3.42 5.12
N ASP A 74 -17.43 2.17 5.35
CA ASP A 74 -18.10 0.96 4.85
C ASP A 74 -18.25 0.91 3.31
N LEU A 75 -17.30 1.50 2.58
CA LEU A 75 -17.32 1.50 1.12
C LEU A 75 -16.56 0.31 0.55
N LYS A 76 -17.17 -0.43 -0.39
CA LYS A 76 -16.47 -1.52 -1.10
C LYS A 76 -15.24 -1.04 -1.87
N LEU A 77 -15.22 0.22 -2.31
CA LEU A 77 -14.07 0.81 -2.99
C LEU A 77 -12.83 0.87 -2.09
N GLY A 78 -13.00 1.15 -0.79
CA GLY A 78 -11.89 1.19 0.15
C GLY A 78 -11.16 -0.15 0.26
N TYR A 79 -11.91 -1.25 0.28
CA TYR A 79 -11.31 -2.59 0.28
C TYR A 79 -10.59 -2.91 -1.04
N LYS A 80 -11.13 -2.50 -2.18
CA LYS A 80 -10.44 -2.69 -3.48
C LYS A 80 -9.15 -1.90 -3.55
N PHE A 81 -9.17 -0.66 -3.07
CA PHE A 81 -7.96 0.17 -2.97
C PHE A 81 -6.97 -0.43 -1.97
N ALA A 82 -7.43 -1.02 -0.87
CA ALA A 82 -6.57 -1.66 0.12
C ALA A 82 -5.78 -2.82 -0.50
N ILE A 83 -6.45 -3.66 -1.31
CA ILE A 83 -5.78 -4.74 -2.05
C ILE A 83 -4.74 -4.13 -3.01
N ALA A 84 -5.12 -3.14 -3.81
CA ALA A 84 -4.19 -2.50 -4.75
C ALA A 84 -2.97 -1.89 -4.02
N ALA A 85 -3.20 -1.20 -2.90
CA ALA A 85 -2.18 -0.61 -2.06
C ALA A 85 -1.25 -1.68 -1.48
N ALA A 86 -1.79 -2.76 -0.92
CA ALA A 86 -1.01 -3.84 -0.32
C ALA A 86 -0.10 -4.57 -1.32
N PHE A 87 -0.55 -4.73 -2.57
CA PHE A 87 0.27 -5.34 -3.63
C PHE A 87 1.19 -4.35 -4.37
N SER A 88 0.91 -3.05 -4.28
CA SER A 88 1.71 -2.02 -4.95
C SER A 88 3.22 -2.04 -4.64
N PRO A 89 3.69 -2.19 -3.39
CA PRO A 89 5.12 -2.22 -3.11
C PRO A 89 5.80 -3.38 -3.83
N PHE A 90 5.21 -4.58 -3.85
CA PHE A 90 5.81 -5.74 -4.51
C PHE A 90 5.94 -5.54 -6.02
N VAL A 91 4.88 -5.04 -6.68
CA VAL A 91 4.86 -4.86 -8.14
C VAL A 91 5.81 -3.73 -8.55
N LEU A 92 5.72 -2.57 -7.90
CA LEU A 92 6.53 -1.40 -8.25
C LEU A 92 8.00 -1.60 -7.91
N ARG A 93 8.29 -2.23 -6.77
CA ARG A 93 9.67 -2.55 -6.38
C ARG A 93 10.30 -3.54 -7.34
N PHE A 94 9.58 -4.60 -7.72
CA PHE A 94 10.07 -5.55 -8.72
C PHE A 94 10.40 -4.84 -10.03
N ALA A 95 9.49 -4.00 -10.54
CA ALA A 95 9.70 -3.22 -11.75
C ALA A 95 10.91 -2.27 -11.66
N ALA A 96 11.04 -1.54 -10.54
CA ALA A 96 12.14 -0.61 -10.30
C ALA A 96 13.51 -1.31 -10.29
N TYR A 97 13.64 -2.44 -9.58
CA TYR A 97 14.91 -3.19 -9.55
C TYR A 97 15.21 -3.90 -10.87
N THR A 98 14.19 -4.33 -11.64
CA THR A 98 14.43 -4.86 -12.98
C THR A 98 14.94 -3.79 -13.95
N ASP A 99 14.39 -2.57 -13.90
CA ASP A 99 14.89 -1.45 -14.71
C ASP A 99 16.33 -1.06 -14.30
N LEU A 100 16.61 -1.08 -12.99
CA LEU A 100 17.94 -0.83 -12.47
C LEU A 100 18.96 -1.91 -12.91
N GLU A 101 18.60 -3.19 -12.89
CA GLU A 101 19.45 -4.29 -13.38
C GLU A 101 19.74 -4.14 -14.88
N ASN A 102 18.72 -3.82 -15.68
CA ASN A 102 18.88 -3.57 -17.12
C ASN A 102 19.79 -2.37 -17.43
N THR A 103 19.77 -1.34 -16.57
CA THR A 103 20.55 -0.10 -16.78
C THR A 103 21.98 -0.23 -16.24
N SER A 104 22.17 -0.88 -15.09
CA SER A 104 23.46 -0.97 -14.40
C SER A 104 24.28 -2.21 -14.75
N GLY A 105 23.65 -3.25 -15.31
CA GLY A 105 24.29 -4.55 -15.59
C GLY A 105 24.62 -5.36 -14.34
N ILE A 106 24.23 -4.89 -13.15
CA ILE A 106 24.47 -5.57 -11.87
C ILE A 106 23.26 -6.43 -11.54
N SER A 107 23.45 -7.75 -11.48
CA SER A 107 22.36 -8.64 -11.14
C SER A 107 21.95 -8.49 -9.68
N THR A 108 20.63 -8.38 -9.46
CA THR A 108 20.04 -8.24 -8.13
C THR A 108 19.31 -9.51 -7.73
N THR A 109 19.57 -10.02 -6.52
CA THR A 109 18.90 -11.22 -5.99
C THR A 109 17.40 -11.02 -5.86
N LEU A 110 16.60 -12.07 -6.09
CA LEU A 110 15.13 -12.06 -5.93
C LEU A 110 14.68 -11.51 -4.56
N TYR A 111 15.40 -11.86 -3.49
CA TYR A 111 15.14 -11.33 -2.16
C TYR A 111 15.18 -9.80 -2.12
N ARG A 112 16.18 -9.18 -2.76
CA ARG A 112 16.32 -7.72 -2.80
C ARG A 112 15.22 -7.05 -3.63
N LYS A 113 14.80 -7.69 -4.73
CA LYS A 113 13.67 -7.23 -5.55
C LYS A 113 12.35 -7.24 -4.78
N LEU A 114 12.18 -8.20 -3.85
CA LEU A 114 10.97 -8.32 -3.03
C LEU A 114 11.02 -7.47 -1.76
N SER A 115 12.16 -7.39 -1.06
CA SER A 115 12.27 -6.72 0.24
C SER A 115 12.78 -5.27 0.19
N GLY A 116 13.36 -4.85 -0.93
CA GLY A 116 13.98 -3.52 -1.05
C GLY A 116 15.24 -3.37 -0.20
N GLY A 117 15.70 -4.47 0.41
CA GLY A 117 16.80 -4.45 1.38
C GLY A 117 16.36 -4.17 2.83
N SER A 118 15.05 -4.01 3.11
CA SER A 118 14.51 -3.81 4.46
C SER A 118 13.59 -4.97 4.86
N THR A 119 14.05 -5.81 5.80
CA THR A 119 13.22 -6.88 6.37
C THR A 119 12.01 -6.33 7.13
N LEU A 120 12.18 -5.17 7.79
CA LEU A 120 11.11 -4.58 8.58
C LEU A 120 9.94 -4.10 7.70
N SER A 121 10.24 -3.41 6.59
CA SER A 121 9.23 -2.97 5.63
C SER A 121 8.51 -4.17 5.02
N LEU A 122 9.26 -5.22 4.67
CA LEU A 122 8.69 -6.46 4.14
C LEU A 122 7.70 -7.10 5.12
N ILE A 123 8.00 -7.14 6.43
CA ILE A 123 7.09 -7.70 7.43
C ILE A 123 5.77 -6.93 7.47
N PHE A 124 5.80 -5.59 7.42
CA PHE A 124 4.58 -4.79 7.41
C PHE A 124 3.75 -4.97 6.13
N GLU A 125 4.41 -5.08 4.98
CA GLU A 125 3.75 -5.33 3.70
C GLU A 125 3.09 -6.71 3.66
N VAL A 126 3.81 -7.75 4.10
CA VAL A 126 3.28 -9.13 4.17
C VAL A 126 2.17 -9.23 5.20
N ALA A 127 2.32 -8.61 6.37
CA ALA A 127 1.28 -8.58 7.39
C ALA A 127 0.01 -7.88 6.87
N LEU A 128 0.16 -6.77 6.13
CA LEU A 128 -0.96 -6.06 5.52
C LEU A 128 -1.70 -6.96 4.51
N CYS A 129 -0.98 -7.62 3.61
CA CYS A 129 -1.54 -8.59 2.67
C CYS A 129 -2.30 -9.71 3.39
N ALA A 130 -1.70 -10.29 4.44
CA ALA A 130 -2.30 -11.36 5.22
C ALA A 130 -3.60 -10.90 5.90
N LEU A 131 -3.62 -9.70 6.49
CA LEU A 131 -4.77 -9.17 7.21
C LEU A 131 -5.93 -8.77 6.29
N ILE A 132 -5.64 -8.19 5.12
CA ILE A 132 -6.68 -7.86 4.13
C ILE A 132 -7.30 -9.15 3.59
N LEU A 133 -6.48 -10.14 3.26
CA LEU A 133 -6.97 -11.40 2.68
C LEU A 133 -7.56 -12.36 3.73
N HIS A 134 -7.42 -12.05 5.02
CA HIS A 134 -7.90 -12.87 6.11
C HIS A 134 -9.42 -13.15 6.00
N PRO A 135 -9.91 -14.37 6.31
CA PRO A 135 -11.32 -14.72 6.20
C PRO A 135 -12.26 -13.77 6.96
N GLN A 136 -11.85 -13.25 8.12
CA GLN A 136 -12.64 -12.29 8.90
C GLN A 136 -12.80 -10.95 8.18
N SER A 137 -11.75 -10.47 7.52
CA SER A 137 -11.78 -9.23 6.74
C SER A 137 -12.70 -9.38 5.52
N ARG A 138 -12.61 -10.53 4.84
CA ARG A 138 -13.48 -10.87 3.69
C ARG A 138 -14.94 -11.04 4.07
N SER A 139 -15.24 -11.74 5.16
CA SER A 139 -16.63 -11.95 5.61
C SER A 139 -17.27 -10.64 6.04
N HIS A 140 -16.54 -9.80 6.77
CA HIS A 140 -17.00 -8.48 7.17
C HIS A 140 -17.28 -7.58 5.96
N GLN A 141 -16.32 -7.48 5.02
CA GLN A 141 -16.48 -6.69 3.80
C GLN A 141 -17.69 -7.15 2.96
N LYS A 142 -17.95 -8.47 2.89
CA LYS A 142 -19.08 -9.00 2.12
C LYS A 142 -20.44 -8.62 2.71
N ILE A 143 -20.53 -8.52 4.04
CA ILE A 143 -21.79 -8.27 4.76
C ILE A 143 -22.07 -6.78 4.93
N TRP A 144 -21.05 -6.01 5.33
CA TRP A 144 -21.24 -4.64 5.82
C TRP A 144 -20.94 -3.59 4.76
N TYR A 145 -19.98 -3.85 3.86
CA TYR A 145 -19.60 -2.82 2.89
C TYR A 145 -20.63 -2.72 1.77
N ARG A 146 -20.89 -1.50 1.32
CA ARG A 146 -21.85 -1.21 0.26
C ARG A 146 -21.17 -0.86 -1.06
#